data_AF-A0A2S9FPB0-F1
#
_entry.id   AF-A0A2S9FPB0-F1
#
_cell.length_a   1.000
_cell.length_b   1.000
_cell.length_c   1.000
_cell.angle_alpha   90.00
_cell.angle_beta   90.00
_cell.angle_gamma   90.00
#
_symmetry.space_group_name_H-M   'P 1'
#
loop_
_entity.id
_entity.type
_entity.pdbx_description
1 polymer ?
#
loop_
_entity_poly.entity_id
_entity_poly.type
_entity_poly.pdbx_seq_one_letter_code
_entity_poly.pdbx_strand_id
1 'polypeptide(L)'
;ACGKNLSTDLWSTMGDQKATNYALRAPDKATFMNLVTEGQPPAPGYFVYDAILNRKDRELLDEAKMPAAMTYPQVLEAIDAGAVLVDGRSPEEFALGHLRRAVNIGLEGRYAEFAGSV
;
A
#
# COMPACT_ATOMS: atom_id res chain seq x y z
N ALA A 1 2.04 7.00 1.70
CA ALA A 1 1.00 7.88 1.14
C ALA A 1 1.58 8.72 0.00
N CYS A 2 0.79 9.07 -1.02
CA CYS A 2 1.26 9.83 -2.19
C CYS A 2 1.31 11.36 -1.99
N GLY A 3 1.00 11.85 -0.79
CA GLY A 3 1.10 13.26 -0.44
C GLY A 3 1.10 13.49 1.06
N LYS A 4 1.62 14.66 1.46
CA LYS A 4 1.88 15.03 2.86
C LYS A 4 0.61 15.36 3.66
N ASN A 5 -0.34 16.08 3.06
CA ASN A 5 -1.51 16.64 3.73
C ASN A 5 -2.77 16.47 2.87
N LEU A 6 -3.21 15.23 2.67
CA LEU A 6 -4.48 14.97 1.98
C LEU A 6 -5.65 15.25 2.94
N SER A 7 -6.70 15.91 2.42
CA SER A 7 -7.96 16.07 3.15
C SER A 7 -8.64 14.72 3.36
N THR A 8 -9.46 14.61 4.41
CA THR A 8 -10.42 13.52 4.58
C THR A 8 -11.64 13.67 3.67
N ASP A 9 -11.85 14.86 3.10
CA ASP A 9 -12.94 15.10 2.16
C ASP A 9 -12.66 14.40 0.83
N LEU A 10 -13.70 13.77 0.28
CA LEU A 10 -13.60 12.99 -0.96
C LEU A 10 -13.66 13.86 -2.23
N TRP A 11 -13.96 15.15 -2.10
CA TRP A 11 -14.05 16.10 -3.21
C TRP A 11 -13.82 17.53 -2.75
N SER A 12 -13.58 18.46 -3.69
CA SER A 12 -13.46 19.90 -3.44
C SER A 12 -13.75 20.70 -4.72
N THR A 13 -13.69 22.02 -4.68
CA THR A 13 -13.84 22.90 -5.85
C THR A 13 -12.56 23.67 -6.16
N MET A 14 -12.43 24.16 -7.40
CA MET A 14 -11.31 25.04 -7.77
C MET A 14 -11.28 26.33 -6.95
N GLY A 15 -12.43 26.86 -6.53
CA GLY A 15 -12.52 28.05 -5.67
C GLY A 15 -11.94 27.77 -4.28
N ASP A 16 -12.37 26.68 -3.65
CA ASP A 16 -11.91 26.29 -2.32
C ASP A 16 -10.43 25.96 -2.30
N GLN A 17 -9.95 25.23 -3.33
CA GLN A 17 -8.53 24.92 -3.45
C GLN A 17 -7.70 26.19 -3.63
N LYS A 18 -8.12 27.17 -4.44
CA LYS A 18 -7.42 28.46 -4.54
C LYS A 18 -7.37 29.22 -3.20
N ALA A 19 -8.43 29.12 -2.39
CA ALA A 19 -8.51 29.81 -1.11
C ALA A 19 -7.68 29.13 0.00
N THR A 20 -7.62 27.79 0.01
CA THR A 20 -7.14 27.02 1.17
C THR A 20 -5.91 26.15 0.89
N ASN A 21 -5.64 25.74 -0.34
CA ASN A 21 -4.52 24.86 -0.66
C ASN A 21 -3.19 25.61 -0.53
N TYR A 22 -2.36 25.18 0.42
CA TYR A 22 -1.06 25.80 0.71
C TYR A 22 -0.17 25.90 -0.54
N ALA A 23 -0.20 24.89 -1.41
CA ALA A 23 0.66 24.83 -2.59
C ALA A 23 0.23 25.88 -3.64
N LEU A 24 -1.07 26.16 -3.77
CA LEU A 24 -1.59 27.18 -4.69
C LEU A 24 -1.37 28.61 -4.20
N ARG A 25 -0.97 28.78 -2.93
CA ARG A 25 -0.74 30.07 -2.29
C ARG A 25 0.74 30.47 -2.22
N ALA A 26 1.63 29.66 -2.79
CA ALA A 26 3.04 30.00 -2.89
C ALA A 26 3.21 31.28 -3.75
N PRO A 27 3.93 32.30 -3.27
CA PRO A 27 4.09 33.58 -3.98
C PRO A 27 5.00 33.46 -5.21
N ASP A 28 5.82 32.42 -5.28
CA ASP A 28 6.78 32.19 -6.35
C ASP A 28 7.15 30.70 -6.48
N LYS A 29 7.86 30.36 -7.56
CA LYS A 29 8.29 28.98 -7.87
C LYS A 29 9.23 28.40 -6.80
N ALA A 30 10.16 29.18 -6.27
CA ALA A 30 11.13 28.67 -5.30
C ALA A 30 10.43 28.31 -3.98
N THR A 31 9.54 29.19 -3.51
CA THR A 31 8.69 28.94 -2.34
C THR A 31 7.80 27.71 -2.57
N PHE A 32 7.19 27.57 -3.75
CA PHE A 32 6.41 26.39 -4.11
C PHE A 32 7.23 25.10 -3.98
N MET A 33 8.42 25.05 -4.59
CA MET A 33 9.29 23.88 -4.58
C MET A 33 9.67 23.47 -3.14
N ASN A 34 10.03 24.45 -2.31
CA ASN A 34 10.34 24.19 -0.90
C ASN A 34 9.13 23.60 -0.17
N LEU A 35 7.95 24.23 -0.30
CA LEU A 35 6.73 23.77 0.35
C LEU A 35 6.31 22.35 -0.05
N VAL A 36 6.42 21.99 -1.33
CA VAL A 36 5.96 20.66 -1.81
C VAL A 36 6.99 19.56 -1.58
N THR A 37 8.27 19.87 -1.41
CA THR A 37 9.31 18.86 -1.15
C THR A 37 9.60 18.66 0.33
N GLU A 38 9.26 19.62 1.18
CA GLU A 38 9.51 19.57 2.61
C GLU A 38 8.66 18.49 3.32
N GLY A 39 9.32 17.65 4.12
CA GLY A 39 8.64 16.71 5.02
C GLY A 39 7.86 15.61 4.30
N GLN A 40 8.27 15.25 3.08
CA GLN A 40 7.71 14.10 2.38
C GLN A 40 8.16 12.79 3.05
N PRO A 41 7.25 11.84 3.31
CA PRO A 41 7.64 10.53 3.81
C PRO A 41 8.48 9.78 2.77
N PRO A 42 9.28 8.79 3.20
CA PRO A 42 9.96 7.92 2.25
C PRO A 42 8.93 7.21 1.36
N ALA A 43 9.25 7.09 0.07
CA ALA A 43 8.44 6.31 -0.86
C ALA A 43 8.48 4.83 -0.44
N PRO A 44 7.34 4.15 -0.32
CA PRO A 44 7.30 2.71 -0.09
C PRO A 44 8.08 1.95 -1.17
N GLY A 45 8.79 0.88 -0.79
CA GLY A 45 9.66 0.14 -1.71
C GLY A 45 8.94 -0.43 -2.94
N TYR A 46 7.67 -0.80 -2.78
CA TYR A 46 6.84 -1.35 -3.86
C TYR A 46 6.45 -0.32 -4.94
N PHE A 47 6.61 1.00 -4.71
CA PHE A 47 6.22 2.02 -5.69
C PHE A 47 6.95 1.89 -7.03
N VAL A 48 8.23 1.48 -7.00
CA VAL A 48 9.00 1.27 -8.23
C VAL A 48 8.46 0.07 -9.00
N TYR A 49 8.13 -1.01 -8.28
CA TYR A 49 7.51 -2.19 -8.86
C TYR A 49 6.18 -1.84 -9.54
N ASP A 50 5.30 -1.11 -8.86
CA ASP A 50 4.01 -0.68 -9.42
C ASP A 50 4.18 0.22 -10.65
N ALA A 51 5.09 1.18 -10.62
CA ALA A 51 5.35 2.07 -11.75
C ALA A 51 5.85 1.30 -12.98
N ILE A 52 6.67 0.27 -12.78
CA ILE A 52 7.12 -0.63 -13.86
C ILE A 52 5.95 -1.47 -14.35
N LEU A 53 5.16 -2.05 -13.44
CA LEU A 53 4.06 -2.93 -13.75
C LEU A 53 2.94 -2.21 -14.52
N ASN A 54 2.60 -0.98 -14.15
CA ASN A 54 1.57 -0.16 -14.79
C ASN A 54 1.91 0.27 -16.22
N ARG A 55 3.18 0.16 -16.64
CA ARG A 55 3.63 0.47 -18.01
C ARG A 55 3.61 -0.75 -18.95
N LYS A 56 3.45 -1.95 -18.40
CA LYS A 56 3.41 -3.18 -19.18
C LYS A 56 2.00 -3.42 -19.67
N ASP A 57 1.89 -3.94 -20.89
CA ASP A 57 0.66 -4.58 -21.32
C ASP A 57 0.47 -5.88 -20.53
N ARG A 58 -0.71 -6.07 -19.94
CA ARG A 58 -1.00 -7.21 -19.07
C ARG A 58 -2.46 -7.60 -19.19
N GLU A 59 -2.73 -8.89 -19.04
CA GLU A 59 -4.09 -9.41 -18.99
C GLU A 59 -4.83 -8.88 -17.75
N LEU A 60 -6.16 -8.84 -17.85
CA LEU A 60 -7.02 -8.56 -16.71
C LEU A 60 -7.02 -9.75 -15.75
N LEU A 61 -7.21 -9.44 -14.46
CA LEU A 61 -7.43 -10.47 -13.46
C LEU A 61 -8.76 -11.18 -13.76
N ASP A 62 -8.73 -12.50 -13.86
CA ASP A 62 -9.95 -13.32 -13.84
C ASP A 62 -10.43 -13.49 -12.39
N GLU A 63 -11.40 -12.66 -11.99
CA GLU A 63 -11.96 -12.68 -10.64
C GLU A 63 -12.75 -13.96 -10.32
N ALA A 64 -13.14 -14.76 -11.32
CA ALA A 64 -13.83 -16.03 -11.10
C ALA A 64 -12.87 -17.20 -10.82
N LYS A 65 -11.58 -17.04 -11.16
CA LYS A 65 -10.57 -18.08 -10.97
C LYS A 65 -9.90 -17.94 -9.61
N MET A 66 -10.37 -18.75 -8.66
CA MET A 66 -9.76 -18.82 -7.34
C MET A 66 -8.32 -19.37 -7.38
N PRO A 67 -7.40 -18.87 -6.52
CA PRO A 67 -6.10 -19.49 -6.31
C PRO A 67 -6.23 -20.95 -5.88
N ALA A 68 -5.28 -21.79 -6.28
CA ALA A 68 -5.24 -23.18 -5.84
C ALA A 68 -4.96 -23.24 -4.32
N ALA A 69 -5.83 -23.92 -3.59
CA ALA A 69 -5.61 -24.16 -2.17
C ALA A 69 -4.38 -25.07 -1.98
N MET A 70 -3.54 -24.72 -1.01
CA MET A 70 -2.36 -25.50 -0.64
C MET A 70 -2.64 -26.35 0.59
N THR A 71 -2.12 -27.56 0.58
CA THR A 71 -2.02 -28.40 1.77
C THR A 71 -0.91 -27.90 2.69
N TYR A 72 -0.95 -28.28 3.96
CA TYR A 72 0.10 -27.88 4.92
C TYR A 72 1.53 -28.26 4.48
N PRO A 73 1.80 -29.47 3.95
CA PRO A 73 3.13 -29.80 3.42
C PRO A 73 3.58 -28.88 2.29
N GLN A 74 2.69 -28.56 1.34
CA GLN A 74 3.01 -27.64 0.24
C GLN A 74 3.33 -26.23 0.74
N VAL A 75 2.65 -25.77 1.80
CA VAL A 75 2.96 -24.48 2.43
C VAL A 75 4.38 -24.52 3.00
N LEU A 76 4.77 -25.58 3.72
CA LEU A 76 6.12 -25.70 4.26
C LEU A 76 7.19 -25.69 3.16
N GLU A 77 6.98 -26.45 2.08
CA GLU A 77 7.88 -26.46 0.92
C GLU A 77 8.02 -25.07 0.29
N ALA A 78 6.92 -24.32 0.14
CA ALA A 78 6.96 -22.97 -0.41
C ALA A 78 7.72 -22.01 0.50
N ILE A 79 7.53 -22.07 1.82
CA ILE A 79 8.26 -21.22 2.75
C ILE A 79 9.75 -21.57 2.75
N ASP A 80 10.11 -22.86 2.64
CA ASP A 80 11.51 -23.29 2.50
C ASP A 80 12.15 -22.87 1.18
N ALA A 81 11.34 -22.72 0.13
CA ALA A 81 11.72 -22.12 -1.15
C ALA A 81 11.78 -20.58 -1.13
N GLY A 82 11.46 -19.93 0.00
CA GLY A 82 11.56 -18.48 0.20
C GLY A 82 10.23 -17.71 0.15
N ALA A 83 9.09 -18.39 0.11
CA ALA A 83 7.79 -17.72 0.22
C ALA A 83 7.56 -17.16 1.63
N VAL A 84 6.84 -16.05 1.70
CA VAL A 84 6.37 -15.46 2.96
C VAL A 84 4.95 -15.94 3.23
N LEU A 85 4.72 -16.53 4.41
CA LEU A 85 3.39 -16.90 4.85
C LEU A 85 2.69 -15.70 5.48
N VAL A 86 1.65 -15.18 4.83
CA VAL A 86 0.85 -14.06 5.35
C VAL A 86 -0.45 -14.58 5.95
N ASP A 87 -0.71 -14.25 7.21
CA ASP A 87 -1.98 -14.54 7.89
C ASP A 87 -2.86 -13.27 7.90
N GLY A 88 -3.97 -13.34 7.18
CA GLY A 88 -4.90 -12.23 6.98
C GLY A 88 -5.93 -12.02 8.09
N ARG A 89 -5.95 -12.87 9.12
CA ARG A 89 -6.88 -12.77 10.25
C ARG A 89 -6.60 -11.56 11.13
N SER A 90 -7.49 -11.28 12.07
CA SER A 90 -7.29 -10.19 13.03
C SER A 90 -6.05 -10.46 13.92
N PRO A 91 -5.39 -9.41 14.43
CA PRO A 91 -4.27 -9.57 15.36
C PRO A 91 -4.64 -10.38 16.61
N GLU A 92 -5.87 -10.26 17.10
CA GLU A 92 -6.39 -10.99 18.26
C GLU A 92 -6.47 -12.49 17.97
N GLU A 93 -7.04 -12.89 16.81
CA GLU A 93 -7.10 -14.29 16.40
C GLU A 93 -5.72 -14.89 16.14
N PHE A 94 -4.80 -14.10 15.56
CA PHE A 94 -3.42 -14.51 15.34
C PHE A 94 -2.69 -14.75 16.66
N ALA A 95 -2.92 -13.91 17.67
CA ALA A 95 -2.32 -14.02 19.00
C ALA A 95 -2.77 -15.27 19.78
N LEU A 96 -3.99 -15.76 19.55
CA LEU A 96 -4.50 -17.00 20.16
C LEU A 96 -3.79 -18.26 19.61
N GLY A 97 -3.27 -18.20 18.39
CA GLY A 97 -2.53 -19.28 17.77
C GLY A 97 -2.37 -19.08 16.26
N HIS A 98 -1.14 -19.27 15.79
CA HIS A 98 -0.78 -19.13 14.39
C HIS A 98 0.32 -20.11 13.99
N LEU A 99 0.47 -20.31 12.67
CA LEU A 99 1.55 -21.11 12.11
C LEU A 99 2.89 -20.39 12.31
N ARG A 100 3.92 -21.14 12.73
CA ARG A 100 5.27 -20.57 12.84
C ARG A 100 5.73 -20.03 11.48
N ARG A 101 6.48 -18.92 11.50
CA ARG A 101 6.97 -18.17 10.32
C ARG A 101 5.89 -17.39 9.57
N ALA A 102 4.64 -17.38 10.06
CA ALA A 102 3.62 -16.48 9.53
C ALA A 102 3.87 -15.03 9.98
N VAL A 103 3.59 -14.09 9.09
CA VAL A 103 3.48 -12.66 9.40
C VAL A 103 2.00 -12.28 9.37
N ASN A 104 1.50 -11.68 10.45
CA ASN A 104 0.13 -11.20 10.47
C ASN A 104 0.02 -9.85 9.74
N ILE A 105 -0.85 -9.80 8.74
CA ILE A 105 -1.25 -8.56 8.07
C ILE A 105 -2.77 -8.64 7.94
N GLY A 106 -3.48 -8.08 8.91
CA GLY A 106 -4.95 -8.17 8.97
C GLY A 106 -5.64 -7.50 7.77
N LEU A 107 -6.66 -8.16 7.24
CA LEU A 107 -7.43 -7.67 6.08
C LEU A 107 -8.33 -6.48 6.41
N GLU A 108 -8.81 -6.35 7.65
CA GLU A 108 -9.75 -5.30 8.09
C GLU A 108 -9.10 -3.94 8.39
N GLY A 109 -7.96 -3.63 7.78
CA GLY A 109 -7.21 -2.42 8.06
C GLY A 109 -6.35 -1.95 6.91
N ARG A 110 -5.13 -1.51 7.21
CA ARG A 110 -4.16 -1.00 6.23
C ARG A 110 -3.42 -2.13 5.52
N TYR A 111 -4.13 -3.20 5.13
CA TYR A 111 -3.56 -4.42 4.54
C TYR A 111 -2.64 -4.10 3.37
N ALA A 112 -3.14 -3.38 2.37
CA ALA A 112 -2.40 -3.06 1.15
C ALA A 112 -1.10 -2.29 1.43
N GLU A 113 -1.07 -1.47 2.47
CA GLU A 113 0.13 -0.69 2.83
C GLU A 113 1.20 -1.56 3.49
N PHE A 114 0.79 -2.43 4.41
CA PHE A 114 1.71 -3.32 5.11
C PHE A 114 2.16 -4.50 4.25
N ALA A 115 1.28 -5.03 3.39
CA ALA A 115 1.60 -6.12 2.47
C ALA A 115 2.70 -5.73 1.46
N GLY A 116 2.76 -4.45 1.06
CA GLY A 116 3.85 -3.96 0.21
C GLY A 116 5.21 -3.83 0.90
N SER A 117 5.30 -4.14 2.20
CA SER A 117 6.50 -4.01 3.03
C SER A 117 7.08 -5.36 3.48
N VAL A 118 6.46 -6.48 3.08
CA VAL A 118 6.90 -7.85 3.40
C VAL A 118 7.51 -8.57 2.21
#